data_AF-A0A1D3LCD8-F1
#
_entry.id   AF-A0A1D3LCD8-F1
#
_cell.length_a   1.000
_cell.length_b   1.000
_cell.length_c   1.000
_cell.angle_alpha   90.00
_cell.angle_beta   90.00
_cell.angle_gamma   90.00
#
_symmetry.space_group_name_H-M   'P 1'
#
loop_
_entity.id
_entity.type
_entity.pdbx_description
1 polymer ?
#
loop_
_entity_poly.entity_id
_entity_poly.type
_entity_poly.pdbx_seq_one_letter_code
_entity_poly.pdbx_strand_id
1 'polypeptide(L)'
;SQNYDTILELSNQNQIKTQIDNYEQEKRKFGMDFNVAIMEEKLDNIIKSIEKFENNHDSSEKEDSNIQSSDQLNEMTELFNTEIKIIENKIIEKNSLVDKLTKMRKECLLFSYTTLVETLKSKVINYSEFITSATKFSKEYLEYINNSTDSLNDDIDTLQTKYNLNQTKKHMVSNITDITNDNNNLIEKEKEATQTINNLTKLFTIDFPNADANMLYNNKLQMTYFYSQLQKSIESIKQLYRKIRAFKLASIYLINEKYSDISKQFDN
;
A
#
# COMPACT_ATOMS: atom_id res chain seq x y z
N SER A 1 -10.89 1.13 -12.19
CA SER A 1 -9.76 0.26 -11.84
C SER A 1 -8.47 1.06 -12.06
N GLN A 2 -7.97 1.77 -11.04
CA GLN A 2 -6.66 2.43 -11.14
C GLN A 2 -5.60 1.36 -10.88
N ASN A 3 -4.69 1.22 -11.83
CA ASN A 3 -3.67 0.17 -11.83
C ASN A 3 -2.73 0.39 -10.62
N TYR A 4 -2.90 -0.41 -9.57
CA TYR A 4 -2.07 -0.39 -8.36
C TYR A 4 -0.60 -0.83 -8.65
N ASP A 5 -0.32 -1.25 -9.88
CA ASP A 5 0.96 -1.74 -10.41
C ASP A 5 2.05 -0.68 -10.63
N THR A 6 1.94 0.56 -10.14
CA THR A 6 3.02 1.58 -10.34
C THR A 6 3.67 2.09 -9.06
N ILE A 7 3.36 1.53 -7.88
CA ILE A 7 4.01 1.95 -6.62
C ILE A 7 5.45 1.45 -6.57
N LEU A 8 5.67 0.19 -6.94
CA LEU A 8 6.96 -0.49 -6.90
C LEU A 8 7.64 -0.46 -8.27
N GLU A 9 8.96 -0.51 -8.26
CA GLU A 9 9.75 -0.73 -9.48
C GLU A 9 9.52 -2.15 -10.03
N LEU A 10 9.67 -2.32 -11.35
CA LEU A 10 9.42 -3.59 -12.04
C LEU A 10 10.28 -4.74 -11.49
N SER A 11 11.54 -4.44 -11.11
CA SER A 11 12.44 -5.39 -10.45
C SER A 11 11.84 -5.96 -9.16
N ASN A 12 11.35 -5.07 -8.29
CA ASN A 12 10.73 -5.42 -7.02
C ASN A 12 9.42 -6.19 -7.22
N GLN A 13 8.62 -5.82 -8.23
CA GLN A 13 7.41 -6.55 -8.60
C GLN A 13 7.71 -7.99 -9.03
N ASN A 14 8.73 -8.16 -9.87
CA ASN A 14 9.15 -9.49 -10.32
C ASN A 14 9.64 -10.36 -9.15
N GLN A 15 10.40 -9.79 -8.21
CA GLN A 15 10.84 -10.53 -7.02
C GLN A 15 9.66 -10.96 -6.14
N ILE A 16 8.70 -10.07 -5.89
CA ILE A 16 7.47 -10.40 -5.15
C ILE A 16 6.69 -11.49 -5.87
N LYS A 17 6.55 -11.39 -7.20
CA LYS A 17 5.85 -12.37 -8.02
C LYS A 17 6.50 -13.74 -7.92
N THR A 18 7.83 -13.84 -8.03
CA THR A 18 8.55 -15.11 -7.87
C THR A 18 8.27 -15.77 -6.51
N GLN A 19 8.22 -15.00 -5.43
CA GLN A 19 7.90 -15.53 -4.09
C GLN A 19 6.45 -16.07 -4.03
N ILE A 20 5.49 -15.34 -4.61
CA ILE A 20 4.09 -15.76 -4.69
C ILE A 20 3.95 -17.02 -5.56
N ASP A 21 4.62 -17.06 -6.71
CA ASP A 21 4.58 -18.20 -7.63
C ASP A 21 5.15 -19.47 -6.95
N ASN A 22 6.25 -19.34 -6.20
CA ASN A 22 6.81 -20.43 -5.40
C ASN A 22 5.83 -20.93 -4.33
N TYR A 23 5.14 -20.01 -3.63
CA TYR A 23 4.11 -20.37 -2.66
C TYR A 23 2.94 -21.12 -3.31
N GLU A 24 2.42 -20.62 -4.44
CA GLU A 24 1.30 -21.26 -5.14
C GLU A 24 1.70 -22.63 -5.73
N GLN A 25 2.94 -22.82 -6.17
CA GLN A 25 3.45 -24.13 -6.59
C GLN A 25 3.47 -25.14 -5.42
N GLU A 26 3.98 -24.76 -4.25
CA GLU A 26 3.98 -25.63 -3.06
C GLU A 26 2.56 -25.91 -2.57
N LYS A 27 1.65 -24.93 -2.64
CA LYS A 27 0.24 -25.10 -2.31
C LYS A 27 -0.47 -26.08 -3.25
N ARG A 28 -0.10 -26.12 -4.54
CA ARG A 28 -0.65 -27.12 -5.48
C ARG A 28 -0.21 -28.54 -5.11
N LYS A 29 1.04 -28.74 -4.67
CA LYS A 29 1.51 -30.03 -4.15
C LYS A 29 0.67 -30.50 -2.96
N PHE A 30 0.31 -29.59 -2.06
CA PHE A 30 -0.60 -29.89 -0.96
C PHE A 30 -1.97 -30.40 -1.43
N GLY A 31 -2.51 -29.91 -2.56
CA GLY A 31 -3.82 -30.33 -3.06
C GLY A 31 -3.86 -31.73 -3.68
N MET A 32 -2.73 -32.29 -4.12
CA MET A 32 -2.71 -33.50 -4.95
C MET A 32 -2.62 -34.82 -4.16
N ASP A 33 -2.05 -34.84 -2.95
CA ASP A 33 -1.62 -36.10 -2.32
C ASP A 33 -2.54 -36.69 -1.23
N PHE A 34 -3.74 -36.12 -1.01
CA PHE A 34 -4.63 -36.57 0.08
C PHE A 34 -6.12 -36.48 -0.31
N ASN A 35 -6.64 -37.59 -0.81
CA ASN A 35 -8.08 -37.77 -1.02
C ASN A 35 -8.67 -38.56 0.16
N VAL A 36 -9.34 -37.83 1.07
CA VAL A 36 -9.99 -38.37 2.26
C VAL A 36 -11.02 -39.44 1.89
N ALA A 37 -11.82 -39.18 0.85
CA ALA A 37 -12.89 -40.09 0.44
C ALA A 37 -12.37 -41.47 0.01
N ILE A 38 -11.22 -41.52 -0.69
CA ILE A 38 -10.60 -42.80 -1.09
C ILE A 38 -10.11 -43.58 0.13
N MET A 39 -9.59 -42.89 1.16
CA MET A 39 -9.11 -43.55 2.38
C MET A 39 -10.29 -44.03 3.24
N GLU A 40 -11.34 -43.23 3.36
CA GLU A 40 -12.58 -43.61 4.04
C GLU A 40 -13.22 -44.84 3.39
N GLU A 41 -13.32 -44.88 2.05
CA GLU A 41 -13.87 -46.02 1.32
C GLU A 41 -13.07 -47.31 1.57
N LYS A 42 -11.73 -47.21 1.57
CA LYS A 42 -10.87 -48.37 1.87
C LYS A 42 -11.06 -48.88 3.29
N LEU A 43 -11.10 -47.99 4.27
CA LEU A 43 -11.27 -48.35 5.67
C LEU A 43 -12.65 -48.98 5.92
N ASP A 44 -13.70 -48.40 5.34
CA ASP A 44 -15.08 -48.90 5.42
C ASP A 44 -15.20 -50.31 4.81
N ASN A 45 -14.51 -50.57 3.69
CA ASN A 45 -14.46 -51.90 3.08
C ASN A 45 -13.74 -52.95 3.96
N ILE A 46 -12.67 -52.55 4.66
CA ILE A 46 -11.97 -53.43 5.60
C ILE A 46 -12.86 -53.73 6.82
N ILE A 47 -13.48 -52.70 7.41
CA ILE A 47 -14.40 -52.83 8.55
C ILE A 47 -15.56 -53.77 8.19
N LYS A 48 -16.23 -53.55 7.06
CA LYS A 48 -17.32 -54.44 6.59
C LYS A 48 -16.87 -55.88 6.39
N SER A 49 -15.61 -56.11 6.03
CA SER A 49 -15.07 -57.46 5.85
C SER A 49 -14.85 -58.14 7.20
N ILE A 50 -14.34 -57.41 8.20
CA ILE A 50 -14.20 -57.88 9.59
C ILE A 50 -15.58 -58.17 10.20
N GLU A 51 -16.54 -57.25 10.07
CA GLU A 51 -17.91 -57.44 10.60
C GLU A 51 -18.59 -58.66 9.99
N LYS A 52 -18.45 -58.90 8.67
CA LYS A 52 -18.97 -60.10 8.02
C LYS A 52 -18.33 -61.38 8.55
N PHE A 53 -17.02 -61.34 8.83
CA PHE A 53 -16.30 -62.48 9.39
C PHE A 53 -16.82 -62.82 10.80
N GLU A 54 -16.96 -61.83 11.67
CA GLU A 54 -17.49 -62.00 13.04
C GLU A 54 -18.92 -62.57 13.03
N ASN A 55 -19.82 -61.99 12.22
CA ASN A 55 -21.21 -62.45 12.13
C ASN A 55 -21.35 -63.89 11.60
N ASN A 56 -20.47 -64.31 10.69
CA ASN A 56 -20.45 -65.68 10.20
C ASN A 56 -19.89 -66.66 11.25
N HIS A 57 -18.93 -66.23 12.06
CA HIS A 57 -18.33 -67.03 13.12
C HIS A 57 -19.35 -67.34 14.24
N ASP A 58 -20.11 -66.33 14.70
CA ASP A 58 -21.16 -66.49 15.73
C ASP A 58 -22.31 -67.40 15.29
N SER A 59 -22.53 -67.56 13.97
CA SER A 59 -23.56 -68.44 13.41
C SER A 59 -23.13 -69.91 13.28
N SER A 60 -21.86 -70.22 13.54
CA SER A 60 -21.23 -71.51 13.19
C SER A 60 -20.60 -72.25 14.38
N GLU A 61 -21.24 -72.24 15.56
CA GLU A 61 -20.88 -73.11 16.69
C GLU A 61 -21.04 -74.62 16.33
N LYS A 62 -20.10 -75.18 15.57
CA LYS A 62 -19.83 -76.62 15.41
C LYS A 62 -18.31 -76.87 15.34
N GLU A 63 -17.73 -76.91 16.52
CA GLU A 63 -16.57 -77.64 17.07
C GLU A 63 -15.31 -78.08 16.26
N ASP A 64 -15.12 -77.88 14.95
CA ASP A 64 -13.92 -78.44 14.27
C ASP A 64 -13.06 -77.50 13.39
N SER A 65 -13.29 -76.17 13.39
CA SER A 65 -12.58 -75.24 12.49
C SER A 65 -11.76 -74.12 13.15
N ASN A 66 -11.35 -74.29 14.41
CA ASN A 66 -10.88 -73.19 15.28
C ASN A 66 -9.51 -72.57 14.93
N ILE A 67 -8.69 -73.23 14.10
CA ILE A 67 -7.33 -72.73 13.74
C ILE A 67 -7.37 -71.90 12.44
N GLN A 68 -8.18 -72.31 11.47
CA GLN A 68 -8.26 -71.63 10.18
C GLN A 68 -9.02 -70.28 10.27
N SER A 69 -9.92 -70.15 11.25
CA SER A 69 -10.60 -68.89 11.55
C SER A 69 -9.70 -67.87 12.26
N SER A 70 -8.79 -68.29 13.14
CA SER A 70 -7.89 -67.36 13.84
C SER A 70 -6.87 -66.72 12.92
N ASP A 71 -6.35 -67.48 11.95
CA ASP A 71 -5.35 -66.97 10.98
C ASP A 71 -5.96 -65.91 10.06
N GLN A 72 -7.21 -66.13 9.59
CA GLN A 72 -7.93 -65.16 8.76
C GLN A 72 -8.25 -63.86 9.50
N LEU A 73 -8.65 -63.94 10.77
CA LEU A 73 -8.89 -62.77 11.61
C LEU A 73 -7.61 -61.98 11.87
N ASN A 74 -6.49 -62.67 12.10
CA ASN A 74 -5.18 -62.04 12.25
C ASN A 74 -4.77 -61.28 10.98
N GLU A 75 -4.91 -61.89 9.80
CA GLU A 75 -4.62 -61.22 8.51
C GLU A 75 -5.47 -59.96 8.31
N MET A 76 -6.78 -60.01 8.61
CA MET A 76 -7.65 -58.83 8.51
C MET A 76 -7.29 -57.74 9.51
N THR A 77 -6.89 -58.12 10.72
CA THR A 77 -6.44 -57.18 11.76
C THR A 77 -5.11 -56.52 11.37
N GLU A 78 -4.17 -57.26 10.78
CA GLU A 78 -2.92 -56.72 10.24
C GLU A 78 -3.17 -55.75 9.09
N LEU A 79 -4.10 -56.06 8.18
CA LEU A 79 -4.50 -55.17 7.09
C LEU A 79 -5.12 -53.86 7.61
N PHE A 80 -6.03 -53.97 8.59
CA PHE A 80 -6.63 -52.81 9.25
C PHE A 80 -5.56 -51.92 9.91
N ASN A 81 -4.68 -52.51 10.72
CA ASN A 81 -3.60 -51.78 11.39
C ASN A 81 -2.63 -51.12 10.38
N THR A 82 -2.36 -51.79 9.27
CA THR A 82 -1.52 -51.25 8.19
C THR A 82 -2.16 -50.03 7.53
N GLU A 83 -3.46 -50.09 7.21
CA GLU A 83 -4.17 -48.96 6.59
C GLU A 83 -4.29 -47.77 7.57
N ILE A 84 -4.57 -48.02 8.86
CA ILE A 84 -4.56 -46.97 9.90
C ILE A 84 -3.19 -46.28 9.95
N LYS A 85 -2.10 -47.04 9.97
CA LYS A 85 -0.74 -46.48 9.98
C LYS A 85 -0.42 -45.66 8.72
N ILE A 86 -0.94 -46.05 7.56
CA ILE A 86 -0.83 -45.27 6.31
C ILE A 86 -1.57 -43.93 6.45
N ILE A 87 -2.77 -43.93 7.02
CA ILE A 87 -3.56 -42.70 7.26
C ILE A 87 -2.83 -41.77 8.23
N GLU A 88 -2.32 -42.31 9.35
CA GLU A 88 -1.55 -41.53 10.35
C GLU A 88 -0.34 -40.85 9.71
N ASN A 89 0.47 -41.60 8.94
CA ASN A 89 1.64 -41.05 8.25
C ASN A 89 1.25 -39.91 7.29
N LYS A 90 0.15 -40.07 6.53
CA LYS A 90 -0.33 -39.03 5.62
C LYS A 90 -0.84 -37.79 6.35
N ILE A 91 -1.47 -37.94 7.52
CA ILE A 91 -1.87 -36.81 8.38
C ILE A 91 -0.63 -36.04 8.87
N ILE A 92 0.43 -36.76 9.28
CA ILE A 92 1.70 -36.15 9.71
C ILE A 92 2.35 -35.36 8.56
N GLU A 93 2.45 -35.96 7.37
CA GLU A 93 2.96 -35.29 6.16
C GLU A 93 2.14 -34.03 5.83
N LYS A 94 0.81 -34.14 5.90
CA LYS A 94 -0.10 -33.02 5.68
C LYS A 94 0.11 -31.88 6.66
N ASN A 95 0.22 -32.18 7.95
CA ASN A 95 0.48 -31.17 8.97
C ASN A 95 1.84 -30.48 8.75
N SER A 96 2.88 -31.25 8.43
CA SER A 96 4.21 -30.69 8.10
C SER A 96 4.15 -29.73 6.90
N LEU A 97 3.37 -30.07 5.87
CA LEU A 97 3.14 -29.19 4.72
C LEU A 97 2.35 -27.93 5.09
N VAL A 98 1.35 -28.01 5.96
CA VAL A 98 0.62 -26.83 6.47
C VAL A 98 1.57 -25.89 7.20
N ASP A 99 2.46 -26.41 8.05
CA ASP A 99 3.45 -25.60 8.76
C ASP A 99 4.40 -24.91 7.79
N LYS A 100 4.89 -25.65 6.78
CA LYS A 100 5.74 -25.11 5.71
C LYS A 100 5.03 -23.99 4.93
N LEU A 101 3.79 -24.20 4.51
CA LEU A 101 3.00 -23.19 3.78
C LEU A 101 2.71 -21.97 4.63
N THR A 102 2.44 -22.16 5.93
CA THR A 102 2.21 -21.06 6.88
C THR A 102 3.47 -20.19 7.02
N LYS A 103 4.64 -20.83 7.15
CA LYS A 103 5.93 -20.14 7.18
C LYS A 103 6.21 -19.39 5.87
N MET A 104 6.07 -20.05 4.72
CA MET A 104 6.28 -19.43 3.40
C MET A 104 5.35 -18.23 3.18
N ARG A 105 4.07 -18.33 3.59
CA ARG A 105 3.12 -17.22 3.50
C ARG A 105 3.59 -16.02 4.32
N LYS A 106 4.04 -16.24 5.56
CA LYS A 106 4.60 -15.18 6.42
C LYS A 106 5.82 -14.53 5.78
N GLU A 107 6.75 -15.33 5.26
CA GLU A 107 7.97 -14.84 4.59
C GLU A 107 7.64 -14.01 3.33
N CYS A 108 6.71 -14.47 2.49
CA CYS A 108 6.26 -13.73 1.30
C CYS A 108 5.65 -12.37 1.66
N LEU A 109 4.83 -12.34 2.71
CA LEU A 109 4.20 -11.12 3.20
C LEU A 109 5.21 -10.17 3.82
N LEU A 110 6.15 -10.69 4.61
CA LEU A 110 7.24 -9.92 5.21
C LEU A 110 8.11 -9.28 4.12
N PHE A 111 8.54 -10.07 3.13
CA PHE A 111 9.31 -9.57 1.99
C PHE A 111 8.55 -8.46 1.26
N SER A 112 7.30 -8.72 0.86
CA SER A 112 6.45 -7.75 0.17
C SER A 112 6.28 -6.45 0.95
N TYR A 113 6.09 -6.57 2.27
CA TYR A 113 5.90 -5.45 3.17
C TYR A 113 7.20 -4.62 3.28
N THR A 114 8.35 -5.26 3.52
CA THR A 114 9.64 -4.59 3.68
C THR A 114 10.03 -3.84 2.41
N THR A 115 9.90 -4.49 1.24
CA THR A 115 10.15 -3.86 -0.06
C THR A 115 9.25 -2.64 -0.28
N LEU A 116 7.98 -2.71 0.14
CA LEU A 116 7.05 -1.58 0.05
C LEU A 116 7.47 -0.44 0.99
N VAL A 117 7.84 -0.74 2.24
CA VAL A 117 8.32 0.27 3.19
C VAL A 117 9.55 1.00 2.66
N GLU A 118 10.55 0.27 2.17
CA GLU A 118 11.77 0.86 1.62
C GLU A 118 11.48 1.77 0.43
N THR A 119 10.64 1.30 -0.50
CA THR A 119 10.23 2.09 -1.68
C THR A 119 9.46 3.35 -1.27
N LEU A 120 8.57 3.24 -0.28
CA LEU A 120 7.75 4.38 0.14
C LEU A 120 8.53 5.38 0.99
N LYS A 121 9.50 4.95 1.81
CA LYS A 121 10.33 5.85 2.63
C LYS A 121 11.02 6.92 1.78
N SER A 122 11.70 6.52 0.71
CA SER A 122 12.38 7.48 -0.18
C SER A 122 11.41 8.44 -0.86
N LYS A 123 10.28 7.93 -1.36
CA LYS A 123 9.23 8.74 -2.00
C LYS A 123 8.60 9.73 -1.03
N VAL A 124 8.32 9.31 0.19
CA VAL A 124 7.74 10.14 1.25
C VAL A 124 8.68 11.27 1.65
N ILE A 125 9.99 11.00 1.76
CA ILE A 125 11.00 12.04 2.05
C ILE A 125 10.98 13.11 0.94
N ASN A 126 11.09 12.68 -0.33
CA ASN A 126 11.08 13.60 -1.47
C ASN A 126 9.79 14.44 -1.55
N TYR A 127 8.64 13.83 -1.24
CA TYR A 127 7.37 14.52 -1.19
C TYR A 127 7.29 15.53 -0.04
N SER A 128 7.79 15.18 1.15
CA SER A 128 7.85 16.09 2.30
C SER A 128 8.69 17.34 1.98
N GLU A 129 9.86 17.16 1.38
CA GLU A 129 10.75 18.25 0.95
C GLU A 129 10.08 19.15 -0.09
N PHE A 130 9.42 18.55 -1.08
CA PHE A 130 8.68 19.28 -2.10
C PHE A 130 7.52 20.09 -1.50
N ILE A 131 6.70 19.49 -0.65
CA ILE A 131 5.57 20.17 0.02
C ILE A 131 6.08 21.38 0.79
N THR A 132 7.10 21.18 1.63
CA THR A 132 7.69 22.24 2.46
C THR A 132 8.18 23.40 1.59
N SER A 133 8.89 23.08 0.51
CA SER A 133 9.42 24.08 -0.42
C SER A 133 8.31 24.82 -1.18
N ALA A 134 7.28 24.11 -1.65
CA ALA A 134 6.15 24.69 -2.37
C ALA A 134 5.34 25.64 -1.46
N THR A 135 5.06 25.23 -0.23
CA THR A 135 4.37 26.07 0.77
C THR A 135 5.18 27.31 1.11
N LYS A 136 6.47 27.14 1.42
CA LYS A 136 7.35 28.27 1.76
C LYS A 136 7.38 29.29 0.63
N PHE A 137 7.62 28.82 -0.60
CA PHE A 137 7.61 29.67 -1.80
C PHE A 137 6.29 30.43 -1.94
N SER A 138 5.15 29.76 -1.74
CA SER A 138 3.83 30.34 -1.89
C SER A 138 3.57 31.48 -0.90
N LYS A 139 3.92 31.28 0.37
CA LYS A 139 3.75 32.28 1.44
C LYS A 139 4.64 33.50 1.22
N GLU A 140 5.94 33.28 1.04
CA GLU A 140 6.92 34.36 0.86
C GLU A 140 6.61 35.19 -0.38
N TYR A 141 6.13 34.54 -1.44
CA TYR A 141 5.81 35.24 -2.68
C TYR A 141 4.53 36.07 -2.59
N LEU A 142 3.47 35.56 -1.94
CA LEU A 142 2.25 36.35 -1.75
C LEU A 142 2.53 37.60 -0.92
N GLU A 143 3.34 37.47 0.14
CA GLU A 143 3.80 38.60 0.95
C GLU A 143 4.62 39.60 0.12
N TYR A 144 5.57 39.11 -0.70
CA TYR A 144 6.37 39.95 -1.58
C TYR A 144 5.53 40.81 -2.54
N ILE A 145 4.47 40.25 -3.14
CA ILE A 145 3.60 40.99 -4.05
C ILE A 145 2.83 42.08 -3.33
N ASN A 146 2.27 41.78 -2.17
CA ASN A 146 1.53 42.77 -1.38
C ASN A 146 2.48 43.93 -1.03
N ASN A 147 3.66 43.63 -0.47
CA ASN A 147 4.63 44.64 -0.09
C ASN A 147 5.13 45.46 -1.30
N SER A 148 5.39 44.82 -2.44
CA SER A 148 5.84 45.51 -3.65
C SER A 148 4.76 46.41 -4.25
N THR A 149 3.49 46.00 -4.15
CA THR A 149 2.34 46.78 -4.62
C THR A 149 2.13 48.00 -3.76
N ASP A 150 2.19 47.84 -2.43
CA ASP A 150 2.05 48.93 -1.49
C ASP A 150 3.19 49.94 -1.69
N SER A 151 4.44 49.46 -1.76
CA SER A 151 5.61 50.32 -2.03
C SER A 151 5.50 51.09 -3.35
N LEU A 152 5.07 50.43 -4.44
CA LEU A 152 4.88 51.10 -5.74
C LEU A 152 3.78 52.16 -5.69
N ASN A 153 2.71 51.91 -4.94
CA ASN A 153 1.64 52.88 -4.76
C ASN A 153 2.07 54.08 -3.91
N ASP A 154 2.90 53.86 -2.89
CA ASP A 154 3.49 54.93 -2.07
C ASP A 154 4.48 55.78 -2.89
N ASP A 155 5.28 55.15 -3.76
CA ASP A 155 6.16 55.85 -4.71
C ASP A 155 5.34 56.72 -5.66
N ILE A 156 4.23 56.20 -6.20
CA ILE A 156 3.30 56.97 -7.04
C ILE A 156 2.77 58.17 -6.25
N ASP A 157 2.19 57.97 -5.06
CA ASP A 157 1.63 59.06 -4.26
C ASP A 157 2.65 60.16 -3.94
N THR A 158 3.89 59.76 -3.65
CA THR A 158 5.02 60.67 -3.40
C THR A 158 5.36 61.49 -4.64
N LEU A 159 5.49 60.85 -5.80
CA LEU A 159 5.79 61.53 -7.06
C LEU A 159 4.66 62.47 -7.48
N GLN A 160 3.41 62.05 -7.32
CA GLN A 160 2.25 62.88 -7.62
C GLN A 160 2.21 64.13 -6.74
N THR A 161 2.47 63.98 -5.45
CA THR A 161 2.51 65.11 -4.50
C THR A 161 3.66 66.07 -4.83
N LYS A 162 4.86 65.54 -5.10
CA LYS A 162 6.07 66.34 -5.33
C LYS A 162 6.01 67.15 -6.63
N TYR A 163 5.45 66.57 -7.68
CA TYR A 163 5.43 67.17 -9.03
C TYR A 163 4.03 67.60 -9.49
N ASN A 164 3.03 67.54 -8.61
CA ASN A 164 1.63 67.84 -8.90
C ASN A 164 1.05 67.04 -10.09
N LEU A 165 1.49 65.78 -10.24
CA LEU A 165 1.13 64.88 -11.33
C LEU A 165 -0.18 64.14 -11.02
N ASN A 166 -1.32 64.85 -10.98
CA ASN A 166 -2.62 64.28 -10.59
C ASN A 166 -3.24 63.26 -11.59
N GLN A 167 -2.43 62.59 -12.42
CA GLN A 167 -2.92 61.74 -13.53
C GLN A 167 -2.50 60.26 -13.45
N THR A 168 -1.48 59.90 -12.67
CA THR A 168 -1.02 58.51 -12.55
C THR A 168 -1.96 57.67 -11.70
N LYS A 169 -2.63 56.69 -12.29
CA LYS A 169 -3.44 55.72 -11.53
C LYS A 169 -2.54 54.83 -10.68
N LYS A 170 -2.98 54.50 -9.46
CA LYS A 170 -2.35 53.46 -8.62
C LYS A 170 -2.22 52.12 -9.34
N HIS A 171 -1.19 51.37 -8.99
CA HIS A 171 -1.04 49.98 -9.40
C HIS A 171 -2.09 49.12 -8.68
N MET A 172 -2.77 48.27 -9.45
CA MET A 172 -3.70 47.29 -8.91
C MET A 172 -3.24 45.91 -9.37
N VAL A 173 -3.04 45.00 -8.42
CA VAL A 173 -2.74 43.62 -8.74
C VAL A 173 -4.04 42.93 -9.15
N SER A 174 -4.20 42.66 -10.44
CA SER A 174 -5.29 41.83 -10.93
C SER A 174 -5.25 40.45 -10.27
N ASN A 175 -6.39 39.89 -9.90
CA ASN A 175 -6.55 38.52 -9.38
C ASN A 175 -5.81 38.22 -8.05
N ILE A 176 -5.53 39.23 -7.22
CA ILE A 176 -4.90 39.02 -5.90
C ILE A 176 -5.76 38.14 -4.97
N THR A 177 -7.08 38.24 -5.08
CA THR A 177 -8.02 37.39 -4.33
C THR A 177 -7.90 35.93 -4.74
N ASP A 178 -7.84 35.65 -6.04
CA ASP A 178 -7.72 34.28 -6.56
C ASP A 178 -6.41 33.64 -6.09
N ILE A 179 -5.31 34.39 -6.12
CA ILE A 179 -4.02 33.85 -5.69
C ILE A 179 -3.95 33.65 -4.18
N THR A 180 -4.63 34.51 -3.41
CA THR A 180 -4.76 34.35 -1.96
C THR A 180 -5.54 33.08 -1.65
N ASN A 181 -6.61 32.81 -2.39
CA ASN A 181 -7.38 31.58 -2.29
C ASN A 181 -6.55 30.35 -2.69
N ASP A 182 -5.80 30.41 -3.79
CA ASP A 182 -4.90 29.33 -4.22
C ASP A 182 -3.80 29.05 -3.17
N ASN A 183 -3.25 30.09 -2.53
CA ASN A 183 -2.29 29.96 -1.43
C ASN A 183 -2.91 29.30 -0.20
N ASN A 184 -4.11 29.72 0.21
CA ASN A 184 -4.83 29.11 1.33
C ASN A 184 -5.17 27.65 1.04
N ASN A 185 -5.61 27.34 -0.19
CA ASN A 185 -5.85 25.97 -0.63
C ASN A 185 -4.56 25.13 -0.59
N LEU A 186 -3.42 25.70 -0.96
CA LEU A 186 -2.13 25.02 -0.89
C LEU A 186 -1.76 24.68 0.56
N ILE A 187 -1.98 25.60 1.50
CA ILE A 187 -1.75 25.38 2.94
C ILE A 187 -2.66 24.26 3.49
N GLU A 188 -3.94 24.23 3.09
CA GLU A 188 -4.82 23.13 3.51
C GLU A 188 -4.37 21.79 2.92
N LYS A 189 -3.93 21.76 1.65
CA LYS A 189 -3.41 20.54 1.04
C LYS A 189 -2.08 20.09 1.64
N GLU A 190 -1.23 21.00 2.09
CA GLU A 190 -0.04 20.69 2.89
C GLU A 190 -0.42 19.96 4.19
N LYS A 191 -1.42 20.45 4.93
CA LYS A 191 -1.87 19.80 6.18
C LYS A 191 -2.38 18.39 5.93
N GLU A 192 -3.23 18.20 4.90
CA GLU A 192 -3.73 16.88 4.49
C GLU A 192 -2.58 15.93 4.12
N ALA A 193 -1.62 16.40 3.32
CA ALA A 193 -0.48 15.60 2.89
C ALA A 193 0.44 15.24 4.06
N THR A 194 0.71 16.18 4.96
CA THR A 194 1.51 15.96 6.18
C THR A 194 0.87 14.93 7.09
N GLN A 195 -0.44 15.00 7.30
CA GLN A 195 -1.16 14.00 8.09
C GLN A 195 -1.06 12.60 7.45
N THR A 196 -1.19 12.54 6.12
CA THR A 196 -1.08 11.27 5.38
C THR A 196 0.34 10.69 5.46
N ILE A 197 1.37 11.53 5.36
CA ILE A 197 2.77 11.16 5.57
C ILE A 197 2.99 10.61 6.98
N ASN A 198 2.45 11.26 8.01
CA ASN A 198 2.56 10.78 9.39
C ASN A 198 1.90 9.41 9.58
N ASN A 199 0.74 9.18 8.96
CA ASN A 199 0.09 7.87 8.98
C ASN A 199 0.93 6.79 8.28
N LEU A 200 1.56 7.10 7.14
CA LEU A 200 2.48 6.18 6.46
C LEU A 200 3.71 5.87 7.32
N THR A 201 4.33 6.89 7.93
CA THR A 201 5.52 6.72 8.75
C THR A 201 5.26 5.83 9.97
N LYS A 202 4.08 5.94 10.60
CA LYS A 202 3.67 5.02 11.68
C LYS A 202 3.58 3.58 11.22
N LEU A 203 3.14 3.35 9.98
CA LEU A 203 3.12 2.00 9.43
C LEU A 203 4.54 1.49 9.21
N PHE A 204 5.54 2.33 8.93
CA PHE A 204 6.91 1.87 8.69
C PHE A 204 7.66 1.34 9.92
N THR A 205 7.14 1.54 11.13
CA THR A 205 7.84 1.25 12.41
C THR A 205 7.42 -0.08 13.05
N ILE A 206 6.87 -1.02 12.28
CA ILE A 206 6.47 -2.34 12.81
C ILE A 206 7.67 -3.14 13.27
N ASP A 207 7.51 -3.80 14.42
CA ASP A 207 8.44 -4.79 14.95
C ASP A 207 8.33 -6.12 14.17
N PHE A 208 9.23 -6.32 13.21
CA PHE A 208 9.21 -7.45 12.27
C PHE A 208 9.25 -8.86 12.89
N PRO A 209 10.06 -9.14 13.94
CA PRO A 209 10.13 -10.47 14.55
C PRO A 209 8.77 -10.97 15.08
N ASN A 210 7.96 -10.05 15.60
CA ASN A 210 6.68 -10.35 16.24
C ASN A 210 5.46 -10.17 15.31
N ALA A 211 5.67 -9.72 14.08
CA ALA A 211 4.57 -9.50 13.14
C ALA A 211 3.95 -10.83 12.66
N ASP A 212 2.64 -10.97 12.84
CA ASP A 212 1.88 -12.06 12.22
C ASP A 212 1.51 -11.74 10.76
N ALA A 213 1.10 -12.78 10.01
CA ALA A 213 0.77 -12.66 8.60
C ALA A 213 -0.43 -11.72 8.32
N ASN A 214 -1.43 -11.69 9.20
CA ASN A 214 -2.62 -10.85 9.02
C ASN A 214 -2.28 -9.38 9.24
N MET A 215 -1.46 -9.08 10.25
CA MET A 215 -0.92 -7.75 10.51
C MET A 215 -0.14 -7.23 9.29
N LEU A 216 0.79 -8.04 8.74
CA LEU A 216 1.57 -7.67 7.55
C LEU A 216 0.68 -7.38 6.34
N TYR A 217 -0.33 -8.22 6.10
CA TYR A 217 -1.28 -8.04 5.01
C TYR A 217 -2.11 -6.75 5.16
N ASN A 218 -2.70 -6.54 6.34
CA ASN A 218 -3.53 -5.37 6.62
C ASN A 218 -2.72 -4.07 6.52
N ASN A 219 -1.49 -4.06 7.02
CA ASN A 219 -0.64 -2.89 6.95
C ASN A 219 -0.17 -2.59 5.51
N LYS A 220 0.07 -3.63 4.70
CA LYS A 220 0.32 -3.46 3.25
C LYS A 220 -0.86 -2.77 2.55
N LEU A 221 -2.09 -3.18 2.85
CA LEU A 221 -3.30 -2.54 2.29
C LEU A 221 -3.41 -1.07 2.73
N GLN A 222 -3.20 -0.79 4.02
CA GLN A 222 -3.25 0.57 4.54
C GLN A 222 -2.17 1.47 3.93
N MET A 223 -0.93 0.98 3.81
CA MET A 223 0.16 1.73 3.16
C MET A 223 -0.19 2.07 1.71
N THR A 224 -0.73 1.10 0.97
CA THR A 224 -1.17 1.31 -0.42
C THR A 224 -2.26 2.38 -0.51
N TYR A 225 -3.24 2.32 0.39
CA TYR A 225 -4.31 3.32 0.48
C TYR A 225 -3.77 4.72 0.79
N PHE A 226 -3.01 4.88 1.87
CA PHE A 226 -2.47 6.18 2.26
C PHE A 226 -1.53 6.75 1.20
N TYR A 227 -0.73 5.91 0.54
CA TYR A 227 0.12 6.38 -0.55
C TYR A 227 -0.70 6.91 -1.73
N SER A 228 -1.81 6.26 -2.09
CA SER A 228 -2.72 6.77 -3.12
C SER A 228 -3.33 8.12 -2.75
N GLN A 229 -3.72 8.31 -1.48
CA GLN A 229 -4.21 9.61 -1.02
C GLN A 229 -3.11 10.68 -1.06
N LEU A 230 -1.90 10.33 -0.63
CA LEU A 230 -0.75 11.24 -0.69
C LEU A 230 -0.47 11.69 -2.13
N GLN A 231 -0.52 10.77 -3.11
CA GLN A 231 -0.33 11.12 -4.52
C GLN A 231 -1.35 12.16 -5.01
N LYS A 232 -2.62 12.04 -4.61
CA LYS A 232 -3.67 13.02 -4.98
C LYS A 232 -3.39 14.40 -4.37
N SER A 233 -2.98 14.44 -3.10
CA SER A 233 -2.60 15.69 -2.44
C SER A 233 -1.38 16.32 -3.10
N ILE A 234 -0.36 15.54 -3.42
CA ILE A 234 0.85 16.02 -4.12
C ILE A 234 0.51 16.60 -5.50
N GLU A 235 -0.36 15.95 -6.27
CA GLU A 235 -0.73 16.47 -7.58
C GLU A 235 -1.51 17.78 -7.49
N SER A 236 -2.39 17.89 -6.49
CA SER A 236 -3.09 19.14 -6.18
C SER A 236 -2.13 20.27 -5.80
N ILE A 237 -1.14 19.98 -4.94
CA ILE A 237 -0.10 20.94 -4.54
C ILE A 237 0.73 21.38 -5.75
N LYS A 238 1.12 20.45 -6.64
CA LYS A 238 1.86 20.80 -7.88
C LYS A 238 1.06 21.73 -8.77
N GLN A 239 -0.24 21.50 -8.93
CA GLN A 239 -1.10 22.36 -9.74
C GLN A 239 -1.19 23.77 -9.15
N LEU A 240 -1.45 23.89 -7.84
CA LEU A 240 -1.50 25.17 -7.14
C LEU A 240 -0.15 25.89 -7.20
N TYR A 241 0.95 25.19 -6.95
CA TYR A 241 2.30 25.73 -7.05
C TYR A 241 2.59 26.30 -8.45
N ARG A 242 2.18 25.61 -9.52
CA ARG A 242 2.33 26.11 -10.89
C ARG A 242 1.53 27.38 -11.15
N LYS A 243 0.27 27.46 -10.67
CA LYS A 243 -0.56 28.66 -10.80
C LYS A 243 0.08 29.85 -10.08
N ILE A 244 0.52 29.65 -8.84
CA ILE A 244 1.17 30.68 -8.02
C ILE A 244 2.47 31.15 -8.66
N ARG A 245 3.27 30.23 -9.20
CA ARG A 245 4.48 30.57 -9.94
C ARG A 245 4.21 31.32 -11.24
N ALA A 246 3.14 31.00 -11.98
CA ALA A 246 2.77 31.72 -13.18
C ALA A 246 2.33 33.15 -12.85
N PHE A 247 1.52 33.31 -11.80
CA PHE A 247 1.14 34.60 -11.27
C PHE A 247 2.35 35.44 -10.85
N LYS A 248 3.37 34.82 -10.23
CA LYS A 248 4.68 35.44 -9.97
C LYS A 248 5.29 36.16 -11.14
N LEU A 249 5.38 35.47 -12.26
CA LEU A 249 6.00 36.03 -13.44
C LEU A 249 5.17 37.17 -14.02
N ALA A 250 3.84 37.02 -14.03
CA ALA A 250 2.93 38.06 -14.51
C ALA A 250 2.98 39.33 -13.64
N SER A 251 2.96 39.20 -12.32
CA SER A 251 2.97 40.35 -11.42
C SER A 251 4.30 41.13 -11.46
N ILE A 252 5.44 40.44 -11.56
CA ILE A 252 6.74 41.10 -11.75
C ILE A 252 6.75 41.92 -13.06
N TYR A 253 6.22 41.35 -14.14
CA TYR A 253 6.11 42.03 -15.42
C TYR A 253 5.25 43.30 -15.31
N LEU A 254 4.06 43.20 -14.70
CA LEU A 254 3.14 44.33 -14.54
C LEU A 254 3.70 45.45 -13.64
N ILE A 255 4.43 45.09 -12.58
CA ILE A 255 5.12 46.06 -11.72
C ILE A 255 6.19 46.82 -12.52
N ASN A 256 6.99 46.10 -13.32
CA ASN A 256 8.03 46.72 -14.15
C ASN A 256 7.44 47.63 -15.24
N GLU A 257 6.37 47.20 -15.92
CA GLU A 257 5.64 48.06 -16.86
C GLU A 257 5.15 49.33 -16.17
N LYS A 258 4.64 49.21 -14.95
CA LYS A 258 4.14 50.37 -14.22
C LYS A 258 5.23 51.38 -13.87
N TYR A 259 6.40 50.92 -13.43
CA TYR A 259 7.57 51.80 -13.23
C TYR A 259 8.01 52.46 -14.54
N SER A 260 7.99 51.74 -15.67
CA SER A 260 8.29 52.33 -16.98
C SER A 260 7.30 53.42 -17.38
N ASP A 261 6.00 53.22 -17.14
CA ASP A 261 4.98 54.21 -17.44
C ASP A 261 5.07 55.46 -16.57
N ILE A 262 5.49 55.32 -15.31
CA ILE A 262 5.81 56.45 -14.43
C ILE A 262 7.01 57.22 -14.99
N SER A 263 8.08 56.54 -15.39
CA SER A 263 9.29 57.17 -15.93
C SER A 263 8.99 58.06 -17.14
N LYS A 264 8.16 57.60 -18.08
CA LYS A 264 7.78 58.36 -19.29
C LYS A 264 7.13 59.72 -18.99
N GLN A 265 6.59 59.92 -17.79
CA GLN A 265 6.00 61.21 -17.40
C GLN A 265 7.07 62.28 -17.09
N PHE A 266 8.32 61.88 -16.89
CA PHE A 266 9.44 62.76 -16.59
C PHE A 266 10.37 62.99 -17.80
N ASP A 267 10.15 62.29 -18.90
CA ASP A 267 10.95 62.40 -20.13
C ASP A 267 10.49 63.55 -21.07
N ASN A 268 9.43 64.28 -20.70
CA ASN A 268 8.93 65.50 -21.37
C ASN A 268 9.13 66.74 -20.48
#